data_AF-A0AAE0V0F0-F1
#
_entry.id   AF-A0AAE0V0F0-F1
#
_cell.length_a   1.000
_cell.length_b   1.000
_cell.length_c   1.000
_cell.angle_alpha   90.00
_cell.angle_beta   90.00
_cell.angle_gamma   90.00
#
_symmetry.space_group_name_H-M   'P 1'
#
loop_
_entity.id
_entity.type
_entity.pdbx_description
1 polymer ?
#
loop_
_entity_poly.entity_id
_entity_poly.type
_entity_poly.pdbx_seq_one_letter_code
_entity_poly.pdbx_strand_id
1 'polypeptide(L)'
;MASRGDSPRADGGSRNLVETWWWNEEVQDSVQRKRLAKKKWDMDRTEENRQEYKELQLARQRDRYGKDVQQVRVIKDRDGRVLTSEDSVQRRWKEYFEELMNEENEREKRVEGLNSVEQKVDKIRKDEVRKALKRMKSGKAVGPDDIPVEVWKCLGEAAVEFLTSLFNRVLESERMPEEWRRSVLVLIFKNKGDMQSCSNYRGIKSMSHTMKLWERVVEARLRKVVEICEQQYGFMPRKSTTDAIFALRILMEKNRDGQRELHCVFVDLEKEYDRVSREELWYCMRKSGVAE
;
A
#
# COMPACT_ATOMS: atom_id res chain seq x y z
N MET A 1 -7.38 23.73 66.72
CA MET A 1 -7.88 22.38 67.08
C MET A 1 -8.93 22.03 66.04
N ALA A 2 -8.86 21.01 65.19
CA ALA A 2 -8.14 19.73 65.17
C ALA A 2 -7.59 19.51 63.74
N SER A 3 -6.29 19.23 63.58
CA SER A 3 -5.65 17.89 63.49
C SER A 3 -5.82 17.17 62.15
N ARG A 4 -4.69 17.20 61.42
CA ARG A 4 -4.15 16.36 60.34
C ARG A 4 -4.85 15.02 60.06
N GLY A 5 -5.09 14.79 58.77
CA GLY A 5 -5.12 13.48 58.14
C GLY A 5 -4.38 13.56 56.79
N ASP A 6 -3.11 13.17 56.81
CA ASP A 6 -2.23 13.05 55.65
C ASP A 6 -2.32 11.62 55.07
N SER A 7 -2.06 11.52 53.75
CA SER A 7 -1.75 10.31 52.95
C SER A 7 -2.89 9.72 52.09
N PRO A 8 -2.57 9.12 50.92
CA PRO A 8 -1.45 9.40 50.02
C PRO A 8 -1.90 9.60 48.56
N ARG A 9 -1.06 10.32 47.81
CA ARG A 9 -1.08 10.39 46.34
C ARG A 9 -1.04 8.97 45.78
N ALA A 10 -2.08 8.58 45.06
CA ALA A 10 -2.09 7.36 44.26
C ALA A 10 -1.08 7.54 43.13
N ASP A 11 -0.06 6.69 43.21
CA ASP A 11 1.14 6.66 42.41
C ASP A 11 0.86 6.32 40.95
N GLY A 12 1.85 6.63 40.13
CA GLY A 12 1.86 6.53 38.68
C GLY A 12 1.26 5.24 38.15
N GLY A 13 0.03 5.33 37.65
CA GLY A 13 -0.42 4.48 36.57
C GLY A 13 0.51 4.74 35.40
N SER A 14 1.53 3.88 35.25
CA SER A 14 2.39 3.81 34.09
C SER A 14 1.50 3.75 32.85
N ARG A 15 1.26 4.92 32.27
CA ARG A 15 0.98 5.03 30.85
C ARG A 15 2.24 4.45 30.24
N ASN A 16 2.18 3.16 29.88
CA ASN A 16 2.94 2.65 28.75
C ASN A 16 2.51 3.47 27.53
N LEU A 17 2.96 4.72 27.49
CA LEU A 17 3.36 5.37 26.27
C LEU A 17 4.24 4.31 25.65
N VAL A 18 3.72 3.65 24.63
CA VAL A 18 4.56 3.06 23.61
C VAL A 18 5.29 4.26 23.02
N GLU A 19 6.29 4.74 23.75
CA GLU A 19 7.29 5.67 23.30
C GLU A 19 7.71 5.05 21.99
N THR A 20 7.39 5.74 20.90
CA THR A 20 7.52 5.24 19.55
C THR A 20 8.97 4.84 19.36
N TRP A 21 9.29 3.57 19.65
CA TRP A 21 10.66 3.06 19.76
C TRP A 21 11.43 3.28 18.45
N TRP A 22 10.69 3.37 17.34
CA TRP A 22 11.18 3.68 15.99
C TRP A 22 11.34 5.19 15.69
N TRP A 23 10.86 6.09 16.56
CA TRP A 23 10.89 7.55 16.41
C TRP A 23 11.80 8.21 17.48
N ASN A 24 12.98 7.62 17.68
CA ASN A 24 14.01 8.13 18.58
C ASN A 24 14.75 9.35 17.99
N GLU A 25 15.60 10.00 18.81
CA GLU A 25 16.35 11.20 18.41
C GLU A 25 17.20 10.98 17.15
N GLU A 26 17.81 9.81 17.00
CA GLU A 26 18.64 9.47 15.84
C GLU A 26 17.80 9.42 14.54
N VAL A 27 16.62 8.80 14.60
CA VAL A 27 15.69 8.77 13.46
C VAL A 27 15.17 10.18 13.15
N GLN A 28 14.84 10.96 14.18
CA GLN A 28 14.38 12.35 14.02
C GLN A 28 15.45 13.22 13.35
N ASP A 29 16.69 13.18 13.82
CA ASP A 29 17.83 13.93 13.27
C ASP A 29 18.11 13.51 11.82
N SER A 30 18.13 12.19 11.55
CA SER A 30 18.24 11.65 10.19
C SER A 30 17.11 12.14 9.26
N VAL A 31 15.87 12.26 9.76
CA VAL A 31 14.74 12.78 8.96
C VAL A 31 14.95 14.27 8.69
N GLN A 32 15.34 15.02 9.73
CA GLN A 32 15.55 16.47 9.65
C GLN A 32 16.68 16.82 8.69
N ARG A 33 17.85 16.18 8.79
CA ARG A 33 18.98 16.39 7.87
C ARG A 33 18.59 16.17 6.41
N LYS A 34 17.88 15.07 6.12
CA LYS A 34 17.40 14.81 4.75
C LYS A 34 16.39 15.85 4.28
N ARG A 35 15.48 16.31 5.15
CA ARG A 35 14.50 17.36 4.82
C ARG A 35 15.19 18.69 4.54
N LEU A 36 16.18 19.07 5.37
CA LEU A 36 16.95 20.30 5.19
C LEU A 36 17.76 20.26 3.90
N ALA A 37 18.48 19.16 3.62
CA ALA A 37 19.21 18.98 2.37
C ALA A 37 18.27 19.05 1.14
N LYS A 38 17.06 18.47 1.24
CA LYS A 38 16.06 18.58 0.17
C LYS A 38 15.60 20.02 -0.04
N LYS A 39 15.30 20.74 1.04
CA LYS A 39 14.89 22.15 1.00
C LYS A 39 15.99 23.03 0.40
N LYS A 40 17.24 22.80 0.79
CA LYS A 40 18.43 23.49 0.28
C LYS A 40 18.62 23.24 -1.22
N TRP A 41 18.48 21.99 -1.67
CA TRP A 41 18.51 21.66 -3.09
C TRP A 41 17.34 22.30 -3.88
N ASP A 42 16.12 22.31 -3.32
CA ASP A 42 14.96 22.91 -3.98
C ASP A 42 15.09 24.43 -4.15
N MET A 43 15.80 25.09 -3.23
CA MET A 43 16.07 26.53 -3.27
C MET A 43 17.18 26.88 -4.27
N ASP A 44 18.36 26.26 -4.13
CA ASP A 44 19.56 26.71 -4.85
C ASP A 44 19.82 25.96 -6.15
N ARG A 45 19.24 24.75 -6.31
CA ARG A 45 19.39 23.83 -7.45
C ARG A 45 20.84 23.55 -7.90
N THR A 46 21.83 23.74 -7.03
CA THR A 46 23.24 23.42 -7.31
C THR A 46 23.47 21.90 -7.35
N GLU A 47 24.48 21.46 -8.10
CA GLU A 47 24.83 20.03 -8.19
C GLU A 47 25.37 19.49 -6.87
N GLU A 48 26.08 20.30 -6.09
CA GLU A 48 26.55 19.96 -4.73
C GLU A 48 25.39 19.64 -3.79
N ASN A 49 24.37 20.49 -3.73
CA ASN A 49 23.19 20.24 -2.89
C ASN A 49 22.38 19.03 -3.38
N ARG A 50 22.35 18.79 -4.70
CA ARG A 50 21.75 17.59 -5.29
C ARG A 50 22.50 16.33 -4.86
N GLN A 51 23.83 16.38 -4.85
CA GLN A 51 24.70 15.28 -4.46
C GLN A 51 24.56 14.98 -2.96
N GLU A 52 24.60 16.01 -2.11
CA GLU A 52 24.34 15.91 -0.67
C GLU A 52 22.98 15.24 -0.37
N TYR A 53 21.92 15.68 -1.05
CA TYR A 53 20.59 15.06 -0.91
C TYR A 53 20.57 13.59 -1.38
N LYS A 54 21.24 13.26 -2.49
CA LYS A 54 21.36 11.89 -3.00
C LYS A 54 22.13 10.99 -2.02
N GLU A 55 23.21 11.48 -1.43
CA GLU A 55 24.02 10.73 -0.46
C GLU A 55 23.22 10.40 0.80
N LEU A 56 22.51 11.37 1.37
CA LEU A 56 21.61 11.13 2.49
C LEU A 56 20.45 10.19 2.12
N GLN A 57 19.97 10.24 0.87
CA GLN A 57 18.99 9.28 0.37
C GLN A 57 19.56 7.86 0.30
N LEU A 58 20.79 7.70 -0.21
CA LEU A 58 21.49 6.43 -0.32
C LEU A 58 21.85 5.85 1.05
N ALA A 59 22.33 6.68 1.99
CA ALA A 59 22.61 6.28 3.36
C ALA A 59 21.36 5.72 4.05
N ARG A 60 20.21 6.40 3.92
CA ARG A 60 18.92 5.87 4.40
C ARG A 60 18.44 4.62 3.68
N GLN A 61 18.82 4.45 2.42
CA GLN A 61 18.50 3.22 1.70
C GLN A 61 19.34 2.06 2.21
N ARG A 62 20.64 2.28 2.47
CA ARG A 62 21.56 1.31 3.06
C ARG A 62 21.19 0.93 4.49
N ASP A 63 20.85 1.89 5.35
CA ASP A 63 20.38 1.62 6.72
C ASP A 63 19.11 0.76 6.71
N ARG A 64 18.17 1.06 5.81
CA ARG A 64 16.98 0.20 5.61
C ARG A 64 17.36 -1.21 5.13
N TYR A 65 18.29 -1.31 4.19
CA TYR A 65 18.79 -2.59 3.69
C TYR A 65 19.50 -3.42 4.76
N GLY A 66 20.20 -2.78 5.71
CA GLY A 66 20.85 -3.44 6.83
C GLY A 66 19.87 -3.91 7.91
N LYS A 67 18.68 -3.32 7.97
CA LYS A 67 17.58 -3.69 8.88
C LYS A 67 16.59 -4.68 8.25
N ASP A 68 16.62 -4.88 6.94
CA ASP A 68 15.73 -5.79 6.24
C ASP A 68 16.10 -7.25 6.55
N VAL A 69 15.10 -8.03 6.93
CA VAL A 69 15.21 -9.48 7.13
C VAL A 69 15.33 -10.14 5.76
N GLN A 70 16.56 -10.42 5.32
CA GLN A 70 16.79 -10.97 3.98
C GLN A 70 16.29 -12.42 3.83
N GLN A 71 16.23 -13.19 4.90
CA GLN A 71 15.66 -14.53 4.92
C GLN A 71 14.93 -14.80 6.23
N VAL A 72 13.65 -15.16 6.15
CA VAL A 72 12.88 -15.65 7.30
C VAL A 72 13.16 -17.15 7.45
N ARG A 73 14.10 -17.50 8.32
CA ARG A 73 14.49 -18.90 8.58
C ARG A 73 13.71 -19.55 9.72
N VAL A 74 13.05 -18.74 10.53
CA VAL A 74 12.41 -19.16 11.76
C VAL A 74 11.08 -18.45 11.91
N ILE A 75 10.02 -19.20 12.19
CA ILE A 75 8.67 -18.67 12.40
C ILE A 75 7.94 -19.51 13.46
N LYS A 76 7.00 -18.91 14.18
CA LYS A 76 6.15 -19.63 15.12
C LYS A 76 4.92 -20.21 14.44
N ASP A 77 4.55 -21.42 14.84
CA ASP A 77 3.24 -21.99 14.54
C ASP A 77 2.13 -21.35 15.40
N ARG A 78 0.92 -21.90 15.33
CA ARG A 78 -0.24 -21.39 16.10
C ARG A 78 -0.09 -21.60 17.61
N ASP A 79 0.59 -22.67 17.99
CA ASP A 79 0.82 -23.03 19.40
C ASP A 79 2.04 -22.29 19.98
N GLY A 80 2.66 -21.40 19.21
CA GLY A 80 3.83 -20.63 19.59
C GLY A 80 5.14 -21.43 19.51
N ARG A 81 5.13 -22.64 18.96
CA ARG A 81 6.33 -23.46 18.78
C ARG A 81 7.12 -22.94 17.59
N VAL A 82 8.44 -22.98 17.74
CA VAL A 82 9.36 -22.42 16.77
C VAL A 82 9.66 -23.45 15.67
N LEU A 83 9.28 -23.10 14.44
CA LEU A 83 9.57 -23.84 13.24
C LEU A 83 10.88 -23.34 12.63
N THR A 84 11.77 -24.26 12.27
CA THR A 84 13.12 -23.95 11.75
C THR A 84 13.44 -24.65 10.42
N SER A 85 12.68 -25.68 10.04
CA SER A 85 12.87 -26.36 8.75
C SER A 85 12.20 -25.57 7.63
N GLU A 86 12.85 -25.49 6.48
CA GLU A 86 12.37 -24.71 5.34
C GLU A 86 10.95 -25.09 4.92
N ASP A 87 10.66 -26.39 4.79
CA ASP A 87 9.32 -26.89 4.44
C ASP A 87 8.26 -26.49 5.47
N SER A 88 8.59 -26.57 6.76
CA SER A 88 7.65 -26.18 7.83
C SER A 88 7.38 -24.67 7.83
N VAL A 89 8.42 -23.86 7.57
CA VAL A 89 8.31 -22.40 7.50
C VAL A 89 7.48 -21.99 6.27
N GLN A 90 7.75 -22.59 5.10
CA GLN A 90 6.98 -22.34 3.88
C GLN A 90 5.51 -22.72 4.05
N ARG A 91 5.22 -23.89 4.64
CA ARG A 91 3.85 -24.34 4.91
C ARG A 91 3.12 -23.38 5.85
N ARG A 92 3.78 -22.96 6.93
CA ARG A 92 3.22 -22.00 7.89
C ARG A 92 2.87 -20.66 7.25
N TRP A 93 3.71 -20.18 6.33
CA TRP A 93 3.43 -18.97 5.54
C TRP A 93 2.25 -19.14 4.59
N LYS A 94 2.20 -20.28 3.89
CA LYS A 94 1.08 -20.63 3.02
C LYS A 94 -0.23 -20.62 3.80
N GLU A 95 -0.30 -21.35 4.91
CA GLU A 95 -1.47 -21.39 5.80
C GLU A 95 -1.89 -19.99 6.25
N TYR A 96 -0.93 -19.17 6.71
CA TYR A 96 -1.21 -17.81 7.17
C TYR A 96 -1.87 -16.95 6.09
N PHE A 97 -1.33 -16.94 4.87
CA PHE A 97 -1.86 -16.12 3.79
C PHE A 97 -3.10 -16.73 3.13
N GLU A 98 -3.27 -18.04 3.15
CA GLU A 98 -4.51 -18.68 2.69
C GLU A 98 -5.69 -18.29 3.59
N GLU A 99 -5.52 -18.31 4.91
CA GLU A 99 -6.54 -17.83 5.85
C GLU A 99 -6.76 -16.34 5.70
N LEU A 100 -5.68 -15.56 5.78
CA LEU A 100 -5.77 -14.10 5.76
C LEU A 100 -6.49 -13.55 4.52
N MET A 101 -6.32 -14.18 3.35
CA MET A 101 -6.84 -13.70 2.06
C MET A 101 -8.21 -14.28 1.69
N ASN A 102 -8.72 -15.26 2.44
CA ASN A 102 -9.96 -15.95 2.12
C ASN A 102 -10.96 -16.01 3.30
N GLU A 103 -10.53 -15.70 4.52
CA GLU A 103 -11.44 -15.50 5.65
C GLU A 103 -12.03 -14.07 5.61
N GLU A 104 -13.34 -13.99 5.35
CA GLU A 104 -14.07 -12.73 5.41
C GLU A 104 -14.60 -12.50 6.84
N ASN A 105 -14.56 -11.25 7.31
CA ASN A 105 -15.19 -10.90 8.59
C ASN A 105 -16.71 -11.10 8.51
N GLU A 106 -17.33 -11.48 9.63
CA GLU A 106 -18.78 -11.47 9.76
C GLU A 106 -19.34 -10.09 9.43
N ARG A 107 -20.41 -10.07 8.63
CA ARG A 107 -21.07 -8.85 8.19
C ARG A 107 -22.55 -9.10 7.95
N GLU A 108 -23.33 -8.03 8.05
CA GLU A 108 -24.69 -8.04 7.55
C GLU A 108 -24.67 -8.14 6.03
N LYS A 109 -25.37 -9.14 5.48
CA LYS A 109 -25.55 -9.25 4.03
C LYS A 109 -26.51 -8.16 3.58
N ARG A 110 -26.18 -7.48 2.49
CA ARG A 110 -27.12 -6.55 1.85
C ARG A 110 -28.35 -7.34 1.40
N VAL A 111 -29.53 -6.79 1.70
CA VAL A 111 -30.83 -7.42 1.41
C VAL A 111 -31.19 -7.32 -0.07
N GLU A 112 -30.70 -6.29 -0.76
CA GLU A 112 -30.97 -6.05 -2.18
C GLU A 112 -29.73 -6.31 -3.04
N GLY A 113 -29.85 -7.28 -3.96
CA GLY A 113 -28.89 -7.48 -5.03
C GLY A 113 -29.11 -6.45 -6.14
N LEU A 114 -28.06 -5.71 -6.50
CA LEU A 114 -28.06 -4.97 -7.76
C LEU A 114 -27.85 -5.98 -8.90
N ASN A 115 -28.62 -5.83 -9.97
CA ASN A 115 -28.40 -6.57 -11.22
C ASN A 115 -27.05 -6.21 -11.82
N SER A 116 -26.45 -7.16 -12.53
CA SER A 116 -25.25 -6.90 -13.33
C SER A 116 -25.52 -5.79 -14.35
N VAL A 117 -24.52 -4.93 -14.56
CA VAL A 117 -24.62 -3.81 -15.48
C VAL A 117 -24.16 -4.30 -16.84
N GLU A 118 -25.12 -4.65 -17.71
CA GLU A 118 -24.79 -5.04 -19.08
C GLU A 118 -24.52 -3.80 -19.94
N GLN A 119 -23.25 -3.54 -20.23
CA GLN A 119 -22.85 -2.47 -21.13
C GLN A 119 -21.76 -2.96 -22.08
N LYS A 120 -21.89 -2.60 -23.35
CA LYS A 120 -20.85 -2.87 -24.35
C LYS A 120 -19.57 -2.13 -23.97
N VAL A 121 -18.51 -2.88 -23.69
CA VAL A 121 -17.18 -2.34 -23.42
C VAL A 121 -16.45 -2.08 -24.73
N ASP A 122 -15.97 -0.85 -24.93
CA ASP A 122 -15.19 -0.49 -26.11
C ASP A 122 -13.84 -1.23 -26.17
N LYS A 123 -13.36 -1.51 -27.38
CA LYS A 123 -12.01 -2.06 -27.57
C LYS A 123 -10.94 -1.15 -26.98
N ILE A 124 -9.90 -1.75 -26.42
CA ILE A 124 -8.71 -1.06 -25.92
C ILE A 124 -7.95 -0.44 -27.08
N ARG A 125 -7.69 0.87 -26.98
CA ARG A 125 -6.99 1.64 -27.99
C ARG A 125 -5.48 1.65 -27.71
N LYS A 126 -4.68 1.76 -28.76
CA LYS A 126 -3.20 1.84 -28.67
C LYS A 126 -2.73 2.98 -27.78
N ASP A 127 -3.44 4.11 -27.75
CA ASP A 127 -3.08 5.26 -26.92
C ASP A 127 -3.28 5.00 -25.41
N GLU A 128 -4.25 4.19 -25.02
CA GLU A 128 -4.43 3.75 -23.63
C GLU A 128 -3.24 2.91 -23.18
N VAL A 129 -2.82 1.94 -24.00
CA VAL A 129 -1.65 1.10 -23.74
C VAL A 129 -0.37 1.94 -23.69
N ARG A 130 -0.19 2.88 -24.63
CA ARG A 130 0.97 3.79 -24.63
C ARG A 130 1.03 4.64 -23.37
N LYS A 131 -0.10 5.20 -22.92
CA LYS A 131 -0.20 5.96 -21.66
C LYS A 131 0.13 5.08 -20.45
N ALA A 132 -0.38 3.84 -20.41
CA ALA A 132 -0.10 2.89 -19.34
C ALA A 132 1.39 2.54 -19.29
N LEU A 133 2.00 2.23 -20.45
CA LEU A 133 3.41 1.83 -20.55
C LEU A 133 4.35 2.97 -20.15
N LYS A 134 4.04 4.20 -20.55
CA LYS A 134 4.80 5.40 -20.14
C LYS A 134 4.79 5.61 -18.62
N ARG A 135 3.71 5.23 -17.93
CA ARG A 135 3.59 5.35 -16.47
C ARG A 135 4.30 4.24 -15.69
N MET A 136 4.67 3.14 -16.35
CA MET A 136 5.41 2.07 -15.69
C MET A 136 6.82 2.51 -15.35
N LYS A 137 7.26 2.24 -14.11
CA LYS A 137 8.62 2.57 -13.66
C LYS A 137 9.59 1.46 -14.06
N SER A 138 10.76 1.87 -14.54
CA SER A 138 11.89 0.97 -14.83
C SER A 138 12.63 0.58 -13.54
N GLY A 139 13.44 -0.49 -13.62
CA GLY A 139 14.24 -1.02 -12.51
C GLY A 139 13.38 -1.64 -11.40
N LYS A 140 12.28 -2.29 -11.77
CA LYS A 140 11.39 -2.99 -10.83
C LYS A 140 11.63 -4.49 -10.87
N ALA A 141 11.47 -5.14 -9.72
CA ALA A 141 11.55 -6.59 -9.60
C ALA A 141 10.52 -7.25 -10.54
N VAL A 142 10.95 -8.29 -11.23
CA VAL A 142 10.14 -9.04 -12.17
C VAL A 142 9.14 -9.95 -11.45
N GLY A 143 8.08 -10.33 -12.17
CA GLY A 143 7.15 -11.36 -11.74
C GLY A 143 7.68 -12.77 -12.06
N PRO A 144 6.86 -13.81 -11.90
CA PRO A 144 7.24 -15.19 -12.19
C PRO A 144 7.59 -15.49 -13.65
N ASP A 145 7.30 -14.57 -14.57
CA ASP A 145 7.57 -14.69 -16.00
C ASP A 145 8.94 -14.16 -16.40
N ASP A 146 9.68 -13.54 -15.48
CA ASP A 146 10.99 -12.92 -15.71
C ASP A 146 11.03 -11.88 -16.84
N ILE A 147 9.88 -11.29 -17.19
CA ILE A 147 9.79 -10.24 -18.22
C ILE A 147 9.84 -8.85 -17.56
N PRO A 148 10.96 -8.11 -17.68
CA PRO A 148 11.05 -6.74 -17.18
C PRO A 148 10.26 -5.79 -18.09
N VAL A 149 9.78 -4.67 -17.52
CA VAL A 149 8.98 -3.70 -18.29
C VAL A 149 9.79 -3.00 -19.38
N GLU A 150 11.12 -3.00 -19.22
CA GLU A 150 12.11 -2.54 -20.17
C GLU A 150 11.97 -3.22 -21.52
N VAL A 151 11.63 -4.52 -21.57
CA VAL A 151 11.39 -5.24 -22.83
C VAL A 151 10.29 -4.53 -23.63
N TRP A 152 9.16 -4.25 -22.97
CA TRP A 152 8.03 -3.56 -23.59
C TRP A 152 8.37 -2.14 -24.01
N LYS A 153 9.19 -1.43 -23.23
CA LYS A 153 9.63 -0.06 -23.57
C LYS A 153 10.60 -0.03 -24.74
N CYS A 154 11.54 -0.97 -24.82
CA CYS A 154 12.54 -1.05 -25.87
C CYS A 154 11.94 -1.42 -27.23
N LEU A 155 10.89 -2.26 -27.23
CA LEU A 155 10.16 -2.66 -28.44
C LEU A 155 9.30 -1.53 -29.04
N GLY A 156 9.08 -0.43 -28.30
CA GLY A 156 8.39 0.75 -28.80
C GLY A 156 6.99 0.45 -29.34
N GLU A 157 6.70 0.89 -30.56
CA GLU A 157 5.38 0.72 -31.16
C GLU A 157 5.00 -0.75 -31.39
N ALA A 158 5.96 -1.63 -31.74
CA ALA A 158 5.67 -3.05 -31.90
C ALA A 158 5.09 -3.68 -30.61
N ALA A 159 5.61 -3.28 -29.45
CA ALA A 159 5.02 -3.69 -28.17
C ALA A 159 3.61 -3.12 -27.97
N VAL A 160 3.37 -1.85 -28.30
CA VAL A 160 2.04 -1.25 -28.19
C VAL A 160 1.03 -2.00 -29.06
N GLU A 161 1.39 -2.38 -30.28
CA GLU A 161 0.52 -3.16 -31.17
C GLU A 161 0.22 -4.55 -30.62
N PHE A 162 1.27 -5.28 -30.23
CA PHE A 162 1.13 -6.61 -29.66
C PHE A 162 0.28 -6.60 -28.39
N LEU A 163 0.61 -5.73 -27.44
CA LEU A 163 -0.09 -5.62 -26.16
C LEU A 163 -1.54 -5.20 -26.35
N THR A 164 -1.83 -4.29 -27.28
CA THR A 164 -3.20 -3.89 -27.60
C THR A 164 -4.00 -5.07 -28.15
N SER A 165 -3.41 -5.87 -29.04
CA SER A 165 -4.06 -7.08 -29.57
C SER A 165 -4.31 -8.10 -28.46
N LEU A 166 -3.30 -8.38 -27.63
CA LEU A 166 -3.41 -9.29 -26.49
C LEU A 166 -4.49 -8.85 -25.52
N PHE A 167 -4.52 -7.57 -25.13
CA PHE A 167 -5.48 -7.01 -24.20
C PHE A 167 -6.91 -7.07 -24.74
N ASN A 168 -7.11 -6.77 -26.02
CA ASN A 168 -8.43 -6.93 -26.64
C ASN A 168 -8.86 -8.40 -26.70
N ARG A 169 -7.94 -9.33 -26.95
CA ARG A 169 -8.25 -10.77 -26.90
C ARG A 169 -8.65 -11.23 -25.50
N VAL A 170 -7.98 -10.74 -24.45
CA VAL A 170 -8.37 -11.00 -23.05
C VAL A 170 -9.76 -10.44 -22.77
N LEU A 171 -10.05 -9.23 -23.25
CA LEU A 171 -11.37 -8.60 -23.09
C LEU A 171 -12.48 -9.36 -23.83
N GLU A 172 -12.24 -9.77 -25.07
CA GLU A 172 -13.22 -10.47 -25.91
C GLU A 172 -13.48 -11.92 -25.45
N SER A 173 -12.46 -12.58 -24.88
CA SER A 173 -12.58 -13.96 -24.42
C SER A 173 -12.94 -14.10 -22.95
N GLU A 174 -12.94 -12.98 -22.20
CA GLU A 174 -13.12 -12.93 -20.74
C GLU A 174 -12.16 -13.85 -19.97
N ARG A 175 -11.01 -14.16 -20.60
CA ARG A 175 -10.01 -15.10 -20.07
C ARG A 175 -8.63 -14.46 -20.06
N MET A 176 -8.06 -14.38 -18.87
CA MET A 176 -6.67 -13.96 -18.68
C MET A 176 -5.71 -15.16 -18.82
N PRO A 177 -4.45 -14.94 -19.23
CA PRO A 177 -3.41 -15.97 -19.20
C PRO A 177 -3.22 -16.58 -17.81
N GLU A 178 -3.02 -17.89 -17.73
CA GLU A 178 -2.79 -18.59 -16.46
C GLU A 178 -1.50 -18.14 -15.77
N GLU A 179 -0.51 -17.69 -16.54
CA GLU A 179 0.71 -17.06 -16.05
C GLU A 179 0.42 -15.83 -15.20
N TRP A 180 -0.59 -15.03 -15.56
CA TRP A 180 -0.96 -13.82 -14.82
C TRP A 180 -1.67 -14.13 -13.50
N ARG A 181 -2.23 -15.34 -13.35
CA ARG A 181 -2.85 -15.77 -12.09
C ARG A 181 -1.81 -16.16 -11.02
N ARG A 182 -0.52 -16.22 -11.38
CA ARG A 182 0.58 -16.57 -10.47
C ARG A 182 1.36 -15.33 -10.05
N SER A 183 1.83 -15.33 -8.81
CA SER A 183 2.67 -14.27 -8.26
C SER A 183 3.67 -14.83 -7.25
N VAL A 184 4.84 -14.21 -7.12
CA VAL A 184 5.77 -14.52 -6.03
C VAL A 184 5.39 -13.69 -4.80
N LEU A 185 5.19 -14.32 -3.65
CA LEU A 185 4.93 -13.63 -2.40
C LEU A 185 6.26 -13.26 -1.70
N VAL A 186 6.53 -11.97 -1.60
CA VAL A 186 7.71 -11.44 -0.91
C VAL A 186 7.30 -10.95 0.48
N LEU A 187 8.00 -11.39 1.51
CA LEU A 187 7.69 -11.07 2.90
C LEU A 187 8.55 -9.90 3.37
N ILE A 188 7.91 -8.83 3.83
CA ILE A 188 8.61 -7.65 4.39
C ILE A 188 8.26 -7.52 5.86
N PHE A 189 9.26 -7.61 6.73
CA PHE A 189 9.06 -7.38 8.16
C PHE A 189 8.63 -5.94 8.42
N LYS A 190 7.60 -5.74 9.24
CA LYS A 190 7.06 -4.41 9.57
C LYS A 190 7.99 -3.60 10.51
N ASN A 191 9.14 -4.16 10.90
CA ASN A 191 10.05 -3.59 11.90
C ASN A 191 9.34 -3.31 13.23
N LYS A 192 8.36 -4.16 13.59
CA LYS A 192 7.59 -4.06 14.83
C LYS A 192 7.12 -5.44 15.27
N GLY A 193 7.23 -5.71 16.58
CA GLY A 193 6.78 -6.95 17.21
C GLY A 193 7.77 -8.10 17.05
N ASP A 194 7.34 -9.31 17.40
CA ASP A 194 8.12 -10.54 17.26
C ASP A 194 8.38 -10.87 15.78
N MET A 195 9.67 -10.98 15.41
CA MET A 195 10.11 -11.40 14.08
C MET A 195 9.70 -12.83 13.74
N GLN A 196 9.35 -13.64 14.74
CA GLN A 196 8.89 -15.01 14.51
C GLN A 196 7.37 -15.08 14.32
N SER A 197 6.64 -13.96 14.38
CA SER A 197 5.19 -13.94 14.15
C SER A 197 4.82 -13.55 12.72
N CYS A 198 3.99 -14.36 12.06
CA CYS A 198 3.53 -14.10 10.69
C CYS A 198 2.80 -12.75 10.54
N SER A 199 2.05 -12.32 11.57
CA SER A 199 1.27 -11.08 11.54
C SER A 199 2.12 -9.81 11.42
N ASN A 200 3.40 -9.91 11.78
CA ASN A 200 4.35 -8.81 11.76
C ASN A 200 5.05 -8.65 10.41
N TYR A 201 4.63 -9.41 9.40
CA TYR A 201 5.09 -9.27 8.03
C TYR A 201 3.99 -8.73 7.13
N ARG A 202 4.42 -8.04 6.07
CA ARG A 202 3.59 -7.65 4.95
C ARG A 202 3.94 -8.54 3.77
N GLY A 203 2.96 -9.28 3.26
CA GLY A 203 3.10 -10.04 2.01
C GLY A 203 2.91 -9.11 0.82
N ILE A 204 3.91 -9.01 -0.05
CA ILE A 204 3.83 -8.26 -1.30
C ILE A 204 3.85 -9.25 -2.46
N LYS A 205 2.80 -9.23 -3.27
CA LYS A 205 2.74 -10.04 -4.49
C LYS A 205 3.54 -9.38 -5.61
N SER A 206 4.64 -10.01 -6.02
CA SER A 206 5.33 -9.66 -7.25
C SER A 206 4.64 -10.34 -8.43
N MET A 207 3.84 -9.56 -9.16
CA MET A 207 3.10 -10.01 -10.36
C MET A 207 3.86 -9.68 -11.64
N SER A 208 3.51 -10.38 -12.72
CA SER A 208 3.97 -10.07 -14.09
C SER A 208 3.82 -8.59 -14.43
N HIS A 209 4.83 -8.01 -15.09
CA HIS A 209 4.72 -6.62 -15.56
C HIS A 209 3.65 -6.44 -16.63
N THR A 210 3.39 -7.48 -17.42
CA THR A 210 2.37 -7.47 -18.46
C THR A 210 0.97 -7.43 -17.84
N MET A 211 0.74 -8.21 -16.77
CA MET A 211 -0.48 -8.15 -15.97
C MET A 211 -0.67 -6.76 -15.34
N LYS A 212 0.36 -6.21 -14.70
CA LYS A 212 0.30 -4.86 -14.12
C LYS A 212 -0.04 -3.80 -15.16
N LEU A 213 0.45 -3.97 -16.40
CA LEU A 213 0.15 -3.06 -17.50
C LEU A 213 -1.32 -3.17 -17.93
N TRP A 214 -1.87 -4.39 -17.98
CA TRP A 214 -3.30 -4.62 -18.19
C TRP A 214 -4.14 -3.94 -17.08
N GLU A 215 -3.80 -4.17 -15.81
CA GLU A 215 -4.47 -3.54 -14.65
C GLU A 215 -4.43 -2.02 -14.73
N ARG A 216 -3.33 -1.43 -15.20
CA ARG A 216 -3.22 0.02 -15.42
C ARG A 216 -4.18 0.55 -16.47
N VAL A 217 -4.44 -0.22 -17.54
CA VAL A 217 -5.40 0.15 -18.59
C VAL A 217 -6.83 0.07 -18.02
N VAL A 218 -7.15 -1.02 -17.32
CA VAL A 218 -8.46 -1.22 -16.67
C VAL A 218 -8.72 -0.13 -15.63
N GLU A 219 -7.75 0.15 -14.75
CA GLU A 219 -7.83 1.21 -13.74
C GLU A 219 -8.11 2.59 -14.35
N ALA A 220 -7.46 2.91 -15.48
CA ALA A 220 -7.67 4.18 -16.17
C ALA A 220 -9.07 4.31 -16.77
N ARG A 221 -9.72 3.19 -17.12
CA ARG A 221 -11.11 3.15 -17.58
C ARG A 221 -12.07 3.26 -16.41
N LEU A 222 -11.86 2.48 -15.35
CA LEU A 222 -12.69 2.49 -14.14
C LEU A 222 -12.74 3.88 -13.50
N ARG A 223 -11.62 4.61 -13.47
CA ARG A 223 -11.59 6.00 -12.96
C ARG A 223 -12.47 7.00 -13.70
N LYS A 224 -12.95 6.68 -14.91
CA LYS A 224 -13.88 7.54 -15.66
C LYS A 224 -15.34 7.26 -15.29
N VAL A 225 -15.60 6.10 -14.69
CA VAL A 225 -16.94 5.62 -14.35
C VAL A 225 -17.21 5.83 -12.86
N VAL A 226 -16.23 5.51 -12.02
CA VAL A 226 -16.36 5.60 -10.56
C VAL A 226 -16.13 7.03 -10.09
N GLU A 227 -17.13 7.59 -9.40
CA GLU A 227 -17.00 8.84 -8.68
C GLU A 227 -16.31 8.61 -7.32
N ILE A 228 -15.21 9.31 -7.08
CA ILE A 228 -14.45 9.23 -5.83
C ILE A 228 -14.65 10.54 -5.07
N CYS A 229 -15.06 10.41 -3.82
CA CYS A 229 -15.22 11.52 -2.86
C CYS A 229 -14.04 12.50 -2.87
N GLU A 230 -14.32 13.80 -2.90
CA GLU A 230 -13.29 14.85 -2.96
C GLU A 230 -12.40 14.89 -1.71
N GLN A 231 -12.87 14.36 -0.59
CA GLN A 231 -12.13 14.24 0.66
C GLN A 231 -11.19 13.01 0.66
N GLN A 232 -11.19 12.20 -0.41
CA GLN A 232 -10.19 11.15 -0.59
C GLN A 232 -8.87 11.75 -1.08
N TYR A 233 -7.81 11.58 -0.28
CA TYR A 233 -6.45 12.04 -0.60
C TYR A 233 -5.54 10.88 -1.02
N GLY A 234 -5.76 9.69 -0.46
CA GLY A 234 -4.98 8.49 -0.78
C GLY A 234 -5.20 8.05 -2.23
N PHE A 235 -4.11 7.68 -2.93
CA PHE A 235 -4.15 7.18 -4.32
C PHE A 235 -4.83 8.08 -5.35
N MET A 236 -5.00 9.36 -5.04
CA MET A 236 -5.58 10.35 -5.95
C MET A 236 -4.50 11.18 -6.63
N PRO A 237 -4.60 11.40 -7.96
CA PRO A 237 -3.64 12.24 -8.66
C PRO A 237 -3.70 13.67 -8.10
N ARG A 238 -2.53 14.30 -7.97
CA ARG A 238 -2.38 15.69 -7.50
C ARG A 238 -2.84 15.95 -6.06
N LYS A 239 -3.08 14.89 -5.27
CA LYS A 239 -3.30 14.99 -3.82
C LYS A 239 -2.19 14.25 -3.08
N SER A 240 -1.86 14.75 -1.90
CA SER A 240 -0.81 14.23 -1.05
C SER A 240 -1.25 14.19 0.40
N THR A 241 -0.52 13.45 1.23
CA THR A 241 -0.73 13.44 2.69
C THR A 241 -0.56 14.83 3.31
N THR A 242 0.29 15.68 2.71
CA THR A 242 0.49 17.06 3.16
C THR A 242 -0.79 17.88 3.03
N ASP A 243 -1.56 17.67 1.95
CA ASP A 243 -2.81 18.39 1.73
C ASP A 243 -3.87 18.00 2.77
N ALA A 244 -3.94 16.72 3.13
CA ALA A 244 -4.84 16.22 4.17
C ALA A 244 -4.45 16.78 5.56
N ILE A 245 -3.15 16.79 5.89
CA ILE A 245 -2.63 17.38 7.14
C ILE A 245 -2.93 18.87 7.19
N PHE A 246 -2.74 19.58 6.08
CA PHE A 246 -3.03 21.00 5.99
C PHE A 246 -4.51 21.31 6.21
N ALA A 247 -5.41 20.55 5.58
CA ALA A 247 -6.85 20.70 5.78
C ALA A 247 -7.26 20.47 7.25
N LEU A 248 -6.73 19.42 7.89
CA LEU A 248 -6.96 19.16 9.31
C LEU A 248 -6.41 20.30 10.18
N ARG A 249 -5.23 20.83 9.87
CA ARG A 249 -4.63 21.92 10.61
C ARG A 249 -5.45 23.21 10.54
N ILE A 250 -5.97 23.56 9.35
CA ILE A 250 -6.89 24.70 9.21
C ILE A 250 -8.14 24.50 10.08
N LEU A 251 -8.69 23.29 10.10
CA LEU A 251 -9.86 22.97 10.92
C LEU A 251 -9.55 23.18 12.41
N MET A 252 -8.39 22.73 12.88
CA MET A 252 -7.93 22.93 14.25
C MET A 252 -7.76 24.41 14.60
N GLU A 253 -7.11 25.19 13.72
CA GLU A 253 -6.87 26.63 13.92
C GLU A 253 -8.20 27.39 13.99
N LYS A 254 -9.14 27.15 13.07
CA LYS A 254 -10.46 27.80 13.06
C LYS A 254 -11.29 27.50 14.31
N ASN A 255 -11.29 26.27 14.80
CA ASN A 255 -12.03 25.92 16.02
C ASN A 255 -11.38 26.55 17.24
N ARG A 256 -10.05 26.61 17.30
CA ARG A 256 -9.32 27.29 18.38
C ARG A 256 -9.64 28.79 18.42
N ASP A 257 -9.61 29.47 17.27
CA ASP A 257 -9.92 30.91 17.17
C ASP A 257 -11.37 31.20 17.56
N GLY A 258 -12.29 30.29 17.21
CA GLY A 258 -13.70 30.37 17.59
C GLY A 258 -14.02 29.90 19.00
N GLN A 259 -13.02 29.52 19.81
CA GLN A 259 -13.18 28.90 21.14
C GLN A 259 -14.17 27.72 21.16
N ARG A 260 -14.15 26.90 20.09
CA ARG A 260 -14.98 25.70 19.96
C ARG A 260 -14.14 24.46 20.20
N GLU A 261 -14.75 23.46 20.83
CA GLU A 261 -14.14 22.15 20.97
C GLU A 261 -14.14 21.41 19.63
N LEU A 262 -13.03 20.76 19.31
CA LEU A 262 -12.88 19.90 18.14
C LEU A 262 -12.48 18.51 18.61
N HIS A 263 -13.31 17.51 18.29
CA HIS A 263 -13.01 16.11 18.53
C HIS A 263 -12.60 15.43 17.22
N CYS A 264 -11.47 14.72 17.24
CA CYS A 264 -10.96 13.97 16.08
C CYS A 264 -11.00 12.47 16.39
N VAL A 265 -11.62 11.69 15.50
CA VAL A 265 -11.66 10.23 15.57
C VAL A 265 -10.78 9.66 14.47
N PHE A 266 -9.77 8.87 14.84
CA PHE A 266 -8.88 8.20 13.90
C PHE A 266 -9.28 6.72 13.81
N VAL A 267 -9.64 6.29 12.60
CA VAL A 267 -10.02 4.90 12.30
C VAL A 267 -8.97 4.32 11.36
N ASP A 268 -8.41 3.16 11.72
CA ASP A 268 -7.46 2.42 10.90
C ASP A 268 -8.01 1.01 10.64
N LEU A 269 -7.99 0.58 9.38
CA LEU A 269 -8.51 -0.72 8.99
C LEU A 269 -7.39 -1.76 9.03
N GLU A 270 -7.59 -2.82 9.82
CA GLU A 270 -6.62 -3.90 9.89
C GLU A 270 -6.62 -4.73 8.59
N LYS A 271 -5.45 -4.77 7.92
CA LYS A 271 -5.20 -5.62 6.74
C LYS A 271 -6.23 -5.40 5.62
N GLU A 272 -6.51 -4.12 5.35
CA GLU A 272 -7.58 -3.69 4.44
C GLU A 272 -7.60 -4.44 3.10
N TYR A 273 -6.47 -4.59 2.40
CA TYR A 273 -6.41 -5.25 1.09
C TYR A 273 -6.63 -6.76 1.14
N ASP A 274 -6.26 -7.38 2.25
CA ASP A 274 -6.27 -8.83 2.38
C ASP A 274 -7.68 -9.33 2.75
N ARG A 275 -8.47 -8.51 3.45
CA ARG A 275 -9.80 -8.84 3.98
C ARG A 275 -10.97 -8.20 3.22
N VAL A 276 -10.72 -7.54 2.08
CA VAL A 276 -11.83 -7.02 1.26
C VAL A 276 -12.64 -8.17 0.71
N SER A 277 -13.93 -8.17 1.02
CA SER A 277 -14.83 -9.14 0.43
C SER A 277 -15.13 -8.85 -1.04
N ARG A 278 -15.12 -9.92 -1.82
CA ARG A 278 -15.32 -9.85 -3.28
C ARG A 278 -16.76 -9.49 -3.64
N GLU A 279 -17.74 -9.99 -2.90
CA GLU A 279 -19.16 -9.67 -3.16
C GLU A 279 -19.46 -8.18 -2.96
N GLU A 280 -18.89 -7.56 -1.92
CA GLU A 280 -19.07 -6.12 -1.66
C GLU A 280 -18.35 -5.25 -2.68
N LEU A 281 -17.18 -5.70 -3.14
CA LEU A 281 -16.47 -5.04 -4.22
C LEU A 281 -17.33 -5.03 -5.50
N TRP A 282 -17.91 -6.17 -5.87
CA TRP A 282 -18.83 -6.26 -7.01
C TRP A 282 -20.08 -5.40 -6.82
N TYR A 283 -20.70 -5.43 -5.64
CA TYR A 283 -21.82 -4.54 -5.34
C TYR A 283 -21.47 -3.06 -5.54
N CYS A 284 -20.31 -2.62 -5.05
CA CYS A 284 -19.86 -1.23 -5.20
C CYS A 284 -19.56 -0.88 -6.67
N MET A 285 -19.05 -1.82 -7.46
CA MET A 285 -18.86 -1.67 -8.89
C MET A 285 -20.21 -1.50 -9.61
N ARG A 286 -21.20 -2.37 -9.36
CA ARG A 286 -22.57 -2.26 -9.90
C ARG A 286 -23.22 -0.93 -9.56
N LYS A 287 -23.12 -0.52 -8.29
CA LYS A 287 -23.66 0.76 -7.81
C LYS A 287 -23.03 1.96 -8.52
N SER A 288 -21.76 1.84 -8.91
CA SER A 288 -21.03 2.87 -9.65
C SER A 288 -21.27 2.80 -11.17
N GLY A 289 -22.10 1.87 -11.66
CA GLY A 289 -22.38 1.70 -13.09
C GLY A 289 -21.23 1.05 -13.87
N VAL A 290 -20.35 0.29 -13.20
CA VAL A 290 -19.28 -0.46 -13.88
C VAL A 290 -19.87 -1.69 -14.54
N ALA A 291 -19.59 -1.86 -15.84
CA ALA A 291 -20.02 -3.01 -16.62
C ALA A 291 -19.41 -4.32 -16.09
N GLU A 292 -20.20 -5.40 -16.08
CA GLU A 292 -19.78 -6.76 -15.68
C GLU A 292 -19.67 -7.69 -16.88
#